data_AF-A0A1I5Z639-F1
#
_entry.id   AF-A0A1I5Z639-F1
#
_cell.length_a   1.000
_cell.length_b   1.000
_cell.length_c   1.000
_cell.angle_alpha   90.00
_cell.angle_beta   90.00
_cell.angle_gamma   90.00
#
_symmetry.space_group_name_H-M   'P 1'
#
loop_
_entity.id
_entity.type
_entity.pdbx_description
1 polymer ?
#
loop_
_entity_poly.entity_id
_entity_poly.type
_entity_poly.pdbx_seq_one_letter_code
_entity_poly.pdbx_strand_id
1 'polypeptide(L)'
;MKSRVLITIASLAIIVTACHKNVSSADALQGRWELRSVYGGYGSGGGNYEPGNGNIYFFTSDKYRHYVNNVLNDSGSYSITKGKNPDTGESIDAILFDFRYTVPCSISHNNLKLYYGSIPADGSIATYERIND
;
A
#
# COMPACT_ATOMS: atom_id res chain seq x y z
N MET A 1 29.35 57.44 -33.63
CA MET A 1 27.99 56.83 -33.73
C MET A 1 27.99 55.53 -32.93
N LYS A 2 27.11 55.45 -31.92
CA LYS A 2 26.24 54.30 -31.50
C LYS A 2 26.79 52.88 -31.79
N SER A 3 26.85 51.89 -30.90
CA SER A 3 26.11 51.62 -29.67
C SER A 3 26.73 50.39 -28.95
N ARG A 4 26.44 50.32 -27.65
CA ARG A 4 26.61 49.27 -26.63
C ARG A 4 26.09 47.90 -27.11
N VAL A 5 26.51 46.74 -26.58
CA VAL A 5 25.94 46.03 -25.40
C VAL A 5 26.59 44.61 -25.41
N LEU A 6 27.46 44.27 -24.46
CA LEU A 6 27.24 43.35 -23.31
C LEU A 6 26.95 41.87 -23.64
N ILE A 7 27.92 41.02 -23.28
CA ILE A 7 27.82 39.79 -22.47
C ILE A 7 26.48 39.05 -22.52
N THR A 8 26.48 37.79 -22.97
CA THR A 8 25.48 36.81 -22.52
C THR A 8 26.07 35.40 -22.43
N ILE A 9 26.77 35.14 -21.33
CA ILE A 9 26.78 33.82 -20.69
C ILE A 9 25.36 33.64 -20.15
N ALA A 10 24.59 32.68 -20.68
CA ALA A 10 23.33 32.29 -20.09
C ALA A 10 22.98 30.84 -20.44
N SER A 11 23.42 29.96 -19.54
CA SER A 11 22.54 28.98 -18.89
C SER A 11 21.66 28.11 -19.78
N LEU A 12 22.25 27.06 -20.33
CA LEU A 12 21.51 25.83 -20.66
C LEU A 12 21.51 24.90 -19.44
N ALA A 13 20.94 25.37 -18.33
CA ALA A 13 20.58 24.51 -17.21
C ALA A 13 19.23 23.88 -17.57
N ILE A 14 19.27 22.70 -18.19
CA ILE A 14 18.08 21.87 -18.39
C ILE A 14 17.72 21.34 -17.00
N ILE A 15 16.84 22.08 -16.31
CA ILE A 15 16.21 21.63 -15.08
C ILE A 15 15.23 20.54 -15.51
N VAL A 16 15.68 19.30 -15.51
CA VAL A 16 14.80 18.13 -15.56
C VAL A 16 14.11 18.10 -14.20
N THR A 17 13.05 18.88 -14.04
CA THR A 17 12.10 18.70 -12.95
C THR A 17 11.43 17.36 -13.20
N ALA A 18 12.02 16.29 -12.64
CA ALA A 18 11.32 15.05 -12.42
C ALA A 18 10.12 15.37 -11.53
N CYS A 19 8.96 15.57 -12.15
CA CYS A 19 7.68 15.62 -11.46
C CYS A 19 7.48 14.26 -10.80
N HIS A 20 8.01 14.10 -9.59
CA HIS A 20 7.54 13.07 -8.68
C HIS A 20 6.12 13.50 -8.27
N LYS A 21 5.13 13.05 -9.04
CA LYS A 21 3.74 13.12 -8.62
C LYS A 21 3.68 12.29 -7.34
N ASN A 22 3.51 12.94 -6.20
CA ASN A 22 3.31 12.26 -4.93
C ASN A 22 1.99 11.50 -5.05
N VAL A 23 2.08 10.21 -5.38
CA VAL A 23 0.91 9.32 -5.40
C VAL A 23 0.49 9.15 -3.94
N SER A 24 -0.76 9.48 -3.63
CA SER A 24 -1.25 9.28 -2.27
C SER A 24 -1.32 7.79 -1.96
N SER A 25 -1.16 7.40 -0.70
CA SER A 25 -1.28 5.99 -0.31
C SER A 25 -2.65 5.41 -0.63
N ALA A 26 -3.70 6.24 -0.65
CA ALA A 26 -5.04 5.84 -1.07
C ALA A 26 -5.05 5.46 -2.56
N ASP A 27 -4.44 6.28 -3.42
CA ASP A 27 -4.30 5.98 -4.85
C ASP A 27 -3.42 4.76 -5.09
N ALA A 28 -2.35 4.61 -4.30
CA ALA A 28 -1.48 3.44 -4.37
C ALA A 28 -2.19 2.15 -3.93
N LEU A 29 -3.22 2.21 -3.09
CA LEU A 29 -3.95 1.03 -2.64
C LEU A 29 -5.02 0.55 -3.64
N GLN A 30 -5.56 1.43 -4.49
CA GLN A 30 -6.62 1.06 -5.44
C GLN A 30 -6.19 -0.09 -6.36
N GLY A 31 -7.06 -1.05 -6.59
CA GLY A 31 -6.79 -2.23 -7.42
C GLY A 31 -7.01 -3.56 -6.69
N ARG A 32 -6.57 -4.65 -7.31
CA ARG A 32 -6.74 -6.02 -6.82
C ARG A 32 -5.43 -6.55 -6.24
N TRP A 33 -5.52 -7.21 -5.11
CA TRP A 33 -4.40 -7.70 -4.33
C TRP A 33 -4.68 -9.15 -3.93
N GLU A 34 -3.83 -10.08 -4.35
CA GLU A 34 -3.97 -11.50 -4.02
C GLU A 34 -2.95 -11.89 -2.95
N LEU A 35 -3.41 -12.65 -1.95
CA LEU A 35 -2.56 -13.13 -0.87
C LEU A 35 -1.46 -14.04 -1.43
N ARG A 36 -0.23 -13.82 -0.97
CA ARG A 36 0.95 -14.60 -1.38
C ARG A 36 1.63 -15.29 -0.21
N SER A 37 1.61 -14.68 0.96
CA SER A 37 2.14 -15.29 2.17
C SER A 37 1.55 -14.71 3.43
N VAL A 38 1.55 -15.52 4.49
CA VAL A 38 1.33 -15.09 5.86
C VAL A 38 2.54 -15.52 6.68
N TYR A 39 3.09 -14.59 7.45
CA TYR A 39 4.16 -14.85 8.41
C TYR A 39 3.66 -14.60 9.83
N GLY A 40 4.11 -15.39 10.81
CA GLY A 40 3.66 -15.30 12.20
C GLY A 40 2.32 -16.00 12.46
N GLY A 41 1.63 -15.59 13.52
CA GLY A 41 0.44 -16.26 14.03
C GLY A 41 0.76 -17.51 14.87
N TYR A 42 -0.10 -17.82 15.83
CA TYR A 42 0.01 -19.04 16.63
C TYR A 42 -0.35 -20.29 15.79
N GLY A 43 0.50 -21.32 15.81
CA GLY A 43 0.26 -22.60 15.11
C GLY A 43 0.54 -22.58 13.60
N SER A 44 -0.36 -23.14 12.79
CA SER A 44 -0.26 -23.25 11.32
C SER A 44 -0.67 -21.97 10.58
N GLY A 45 -0.68 -20.81 11.26
CA GLY A 45 -1.17 -19.55 10.70
C GLY A 45 -0.29 -18.95 9.59
N GLY A 46 0.94 -19.44 9.46
CA GLY A 46 1.88 -19.01 8.41
C GLY A 46 1.95 -19.97 7.22
N GLY A 47 2.21 -19.43 6.03
CA GLY A 47 2.35 -20.22 4.81
C GLY A 47 2.44 -19.36 3.54
N ASN A 48 2.80 -20.00 2.43
CA ASN A 48 2.79 -19.40 1.10
C ASN A 48 1.55 -19.86 0.33
N TYR A 49 1.07 -19.01 -0.56
CA TYR A 49 -0.12 -19.23 -1.37
C TYR A 49 0.22 -19.08 -2.84
N GLU A 50 -0.15 -20.08 -3.63
CA GLU A 50 0.04 -20.06 -5.08
C GLU A 50 -0.82 -18.97 -5.75
N PRO A 51 -0.40 -18.42 -6.90
CA PRO A 51 -1.25 -17.59 -7.75
C PRO A 51 -2.60 -18.23 -8.09
N GLY A 52 -3.67 -17.43 -8.05
CA GLY A 52 -5.04 -17.90 -8.29
C GLY A 52 -5.71 -18.56 -7.08
N ASN A 53 -5.20 -18.35 -5.86
CA ASN A 53 -5.78 -18.92 -4.64
C ASN A 53 -7.12 -18.29 -4.24
N GLY A 54 -7.49 -17.14 -4.83
CA GLY A 54 -8.80 -16.53 -4.62
C GLY A 54 -8.98 -15.80 -3.28
N ASN A 55 -7.91 -15.62 -2.49
CA ASN A 55 -7.89 -14.75 -1.32
C ASN A 55 -7.47 -13.34 -1.78
N ILE A 56 -8.46 -12.49 -2.04
CA ILE A 56 -8.28 -11.25 -2.79
C ILE A 56 -8.90 -10.07 -2.04
N TYR A 57 -8.14 -8.99 -1.87
CA TYR A 57 -8.70 -7.67 -1.63
C TYR A 57 -8.86 -6.90 -2.93
N PHE A 58 -10.00 -6.22 -3.09
CA PHE A 58 -10.24 -5.27 -4.17
C PHE A 58 -10.63 -3.92 -3.59
N PHE A 59 -9.81 -2.91 -3.84
CA PHE A 59 -10.03 -1.54 -3.39
C PHE A 59 -10.40 -0.63 -4.56
N THR A 60 -11.46 0.15 -4.41
CA THR A 60 -11.78 1.32 -5.24
C THR A 60 -11.39 2.60 -4.51
N SER A 61 -11.85 3.78 -4.94
CA SER A 61 -11.56 5.06 -4.28
C SER A 61 -11.81 5.09 -2.76
N ASP A 62 -12.89 4.44 -2.32
CA ASP A 62 -13.45 4.56 -0.97
C ASP A 62 -14.10 3.26 -0.46
N LYS A 63 -14.05 2.18 -1.25
CA LYS A 63 -14.70 0.91 -0.94
C LYS A 63 -13.75 -0.26 -1.10
N TYR A 64 -14.01 -1.31 -0.36
CA TYR A 64 -13.28 -2.56 -0.46
C TYR A 64 -14.23 -3.75 -0.62
N ARG A 65 -13.73 -4.81 -1.24
CA ARG A 65 -14.28 -6.16 -1.19
C ARG A 65 -13.16 -7.12 -0.82
N HIS A 66 -13.44 -8.07 0.06
CA HIS A 66 -12.53 -9.12 0.48
C HIS A 66 -13.15 -10.47 0.11
N TYR A 67 -12.41 -11.24 -0.68
CA TYR A 67 -12.75 -12.58 -1.10
C TYR A 67 -11.85 -13.58 -0.38
N VAL A 68 -12.44 -14.69 0.07
CA VAL A 68 -11.72 -15.83 0.63
C VAL A 68 -12.11 -17.04 -0.22
N ASN A 69 -11.13 -17.71 -0.82
CA ASN A 69 -11.36 -18.82 -1.77
C ASN A 69 -12.40 -18.48 -2.85
N ASN A 70 -12.30 -17.29 -3.46
CA ASN A 70 -13.21 -16.76 -4.49
C ASN A 70 -14.65 -16.46 -4.02
N VAL A 71 -14.95 -16.58 -2.74
CA VAL A 71 -16.26 -16.23 -2.16
C VAL A 71 -16.15 -14.88 -1.48
N LEU A 72 -17.09 -13.97 -1.75
CA LEU A 72 -17.16 -12.68 -1.08
C LEU A 72 -17.37 -12.91 0.43
N ASN A 73 -16.35 -12.58 1.23
CA ASN A 73 -16.35 -12.75 2.67
C ASN A 73 -16.74 -11.46 3.40
N ASP A 74 -16.25 -10.31 2.91
CA ASP A 74 -16.50 -9.02 3.53
C ASP A 74 -16.47 -7.88 2.49
N SER A 75 -17.15 -6.77 2.77
CA SER A 75 -17.12 -5.57 1.93
C SER A 75 -17.65 -4.36 2.67
N GLY A 76 -17.13 -3.18 2.34
CA GLY A 76 -17.51 -1.96 3.02
C GLY A 76 -16.79 -0.73 2.48
N SER A 77 -16.74 0.32 3.29
CA SER A 77 -15.94 1.51 3.03
C SER A 77 -14.57 1.39 3.70
N TYR A 78 -13.60 2.14 3.18
CA TYR A 78 -12.31 2.27 3.84
C TYR A 78 -11.75 3.69 3.71
N SER A 79 -10.80 4.02 4.58
CA SER A 79 -9.94 5.20 4.42
C SER A 79 -8.52 4.89 4.86
N ILE A 80 -7.55 5.67 4.36
CA ILE A 80 -6.18 5.61 4.84
C ILE A 80 -6.02 6.59 6.01
N THR A 81 -5.50 6.08 7.13
CA THR A 81 -5.14 6.85 8.31
C THR A 81 -3.69 6.55 8.70
N LYS A 82 -3.23 7.09 9.82
CA LYS A 82 -1.94 6.75 10.42
C LYS A 82 -2.12 5.71 11.52
N GLY A 83 -1.22 4.75 11.54
CA GLY A 83 -1.08 3.74 12.59
C GLY A 83 0.35 3.67 13.11
N LYS A 84 0.64 2.60 13.84
CA LYS A 84 2.00 2.27 14.29
C LYS A 84 2.37 0.89 13.78
N ASN A 85 3.62 0.74 13.34
CA ASN A 85 4.19 -0.56 13.04
C ASN A 85 4.25 -1.37 14.35
N PRO A 86 3.65 -2.58 14.42
CA PRO A 86 3.65 -3.37 15.66
C PRO A 86 5.04 -3.86 16.07
N ASP A 87 6.01 -3.88 15.16
CA ASP A 87 7.39 -4.33 15.44
C ASP A 87 8.27 -3.18 15.94
N THR A 88 8.23 -2.04 15.24
CA THR A 88 9.16 -0.92 15.48
C THR A 88 8.51 0.23 16.27
N GLY A 89 7.19 0.28 16.35
CA GLY A 89 6.43 1.40 16.94
C GLY A 89 6.40 2.66 16.07
N GLU A 90 7.07 2.66 14.92
CA GLU A 90 7.15 3.79 13.99
C GLU A 90 5.78 4.10 13.37
N SER A 91 5.56 5.37 13.02
CA SER A 91 4.32 5.76 12.33
C SER A 91 4.30 5.24 10.90
N ILE A 92 3.28 4.47 10.56
CA ILE A 92 3.03 3.94 9.21
C ILE A 92 1.59 4.24 8.79
N ASP A 93 1.25 3.95 7.54
CA ASP A 93 -0.14 4.00 7.10
C ASP A 93 -0.96 2.88 7.74
N ALA A 94 -2.27 3.09 7.83
CA ALA A 94 -3.22 2.07 8.26
C ALA A 94 -4.50 2.19 7.45
N ILE A 95 -5.15 1.07 7.20
CA ILE A 95 -6.47 1.02 6.56
C ILE A 95 -7.51 1.00 7.67
N LEU A 96 -8.37 2.01 7.71
CA LEU A 96 -9.57 2.05 8.56
C LEU A 96 -10.74 1.46 7.78
N PHE A 97 -11.20 0.28 8.19
CA PHE A 97 -12.34 -0.41 7.58
C PHE A 97 -13.64 -0.03 8.30
N ASP A 98 -14.62 0.48 7.53
CA ASP A 98 -15.97 0.87 8.00
C ASP A 98 -16.02 1.74 9.25
N PHE A 99 -14.97 2.53 9.53
CA PHE A 99 -14.82 3.27 10.79
C PHE A 99 -14.82 2.40 12.06
N ARG A 100 -14.60 1.08 11.93
CA ARG A 100 -14.68 0.10 13.03
C ARG A 100 -13.32 -0.31 13.56
N TYR A 101 -12.40 -0.67 12.66
CA TYR A 101 -11.08 -1.16 13.04
C TYR A 101 -10.01 -0.72 12.05
N THR A 102 -8.79 -0.58 12.55
CA THR A 102 -7.62 -0.19 11.76
C THR A 102 -6.66 -1.35 11.62
N VAL A 103 -6.08 -1.50 10.44
CA VAL A 103 -5.02 -2.46 10.15
C VAL A 103 -3.81 -1.66 9.66
N PRO A 104 -2.72 -1.58 10.44
CA PRO A 104 -1.47 -0.99 9.95
C PRO A 104 -1.03 -1.67 8.66
N CYS A 105 -0.45 -0.91 7.73
CA CYS A 105 -0.06 -1.42 6.44
C CYS A 105 1.19 -0.75 5.87
N SER A 106 1.87 -1.47 4.98
CA SER A 106 2.87 -0.90 4.08
C SER A 106 2.39 -1.10 2.65
N ILE A 107 2.33 -0.03 1.88
CA ILE A 107 1.89 -0.06 0.48
C ILE A 107 3.06 0.35 -0.39
N SER A 108 3.41 -0.51 -1.33
CA SER A 108 4.31 -0.22 -2.44
C SER A 108 3.64 -0.60 -3.75
N HIS A 109 4.23 -0.25 -4.89
CA HIS A 109 3.57 -0.39 -6.20
C HIS A 109 2.91 -1.76 -6.43
N ASN A 110 3.64 -2.84 -6.13
CA ASN A 110 3.16 -4.22 -6.33
C ASN A 110 3.03 -5.04 -5.04
N ASN A 111 3.32 -4.47 -3.87
CA ASN A 111 3.28 -5.21 -2.61
C ASN A 111 2.49 -4.45 -1.55
N LEU A 112 1.51 -5.14 -0.95
CA LEU A 112 0.73 -4.69 0.18
C LEU A 112 1.02 -5.62 1.35
N LYS A 113 1.41 -5.06 2.50
CA LYS A 113 1.53 -5.80 3.75
C LYS A 113 0.49 -5.30 4.73
N LEU A 114 -0.23 -6.23 5.36
CA LEU A 114 -1.18 -5.98 6.42
C LEU A 114 -0.65 -6.60 7.71
N TYR A 115 -0.60 -5.81 8.76
CA TYR A 115 -0.07 -6.23 10.07
C TYR A 115 -1.23 -6.46 11.03
N TYR A 116 -1.37 -7.69 11.53
CA TYR A 116 -2.42 -8.09 12.45
C TYR A 116 -1.84 -8.39 13.83
N GLY A 117 -2.35 -7.71 14.85
CA GLY A 117 -1.89 -7.90 16.23
C GLY A 117 -0.47 -7.40 16.46
N SER A 118 0.15 -7.92 17.53
CA SER A 118 1.53 -7.61 17.91
C SER A 118 2.39 -8.83 17.62
N ILE A 119 3.44 -8.72 16.81
CA ILE A 119 4.25 -9.88 16.41
C ILE A 119 4.88 -10.61 17.61
N PRO A 120 5.38 -9.93 18.67
CA PRO A 120 5.81 -10.61 19.90
C PRO A 120 4.71 -11.36 20.67
N ALA A 121 3.44 -11.11 20.36
CA ALA A 121 2.26 -11.72 20.98
C ALA A 121 1.40 -12.45 19.93
N ASP A 122 2.03 -13.28 19.11
CA ASP A 122 1.41 -14.12 18.08
C ASP A 122 0.65 -13.35 16.98
N GLY A 123 1.07 -12.11 16.70
CA GLY A 123 0.62 -11.36 15.55
C GLY A 123 1.10 -11.97 14.22
N SER A 124 0.48 -11.54 13.12
CA SER A 124 0.82 -12.01 11.77
C SER A 124 0.95 -10.87 10.77
N ILE A 125 1.70 -11.15 9.70
CA ILE A 125 1.89 -10.25 8.57
C ILE A 125 1.37 -10.97 7.33
N ALA A 126 0.31 -10.45 6.73
CA ALA A 126 -0.20 -10.93 5.44
C ALA A 126 0.40 -10.09 4.32
N THR A 127 1.03 -10.74 3.36
CA THR A 127 1.64 -10.11 2.19
C THR A 127 0.82 -10.44 0.94
N TYR A 128 0.43 -9.40 0.23
CA TYR A 128 -0.34 -9.46 -1.00
C TYR A 128 0.47 -8.88 -2.16
N GLU A 129 0.24 -9.44 -3.34
CA GLU A 129 0.74 -8.90 -4.60
C GLU A 129 -0.39 -8.32 -5.42
N ARG A 130 -0.10 -7.21 -6.09
CA ARG A 130 -1.05 -6.63 -7.04
C ARG A 130 -1.24 -7.59 -8.22
N ILE A 131 -2.48 -7.83 -8.59
CA ILE A 131 -2.85 -8.57 -9.80
C ILE A 131 -3.53 -7.64 -10.79
N ASN A 132 -3.21 -7.81 -12.06
CA ASN A 132 -3.92 -7.17 -13.17
C ASN A 132 -4.92 -8.20 -13.70
N ASP A 133 -6.19 -7.82 -13.76
CA ASP A 133 -7.18 -8.56 -14.54
C ASP A 133 -6.96 -8.28 -16.04
#